data_AF-A0A962CXC7-F1
#
_entry.id   AF-A0A962CXC7-F1
#
_cell.length_a   1.000
_cell.length_b   1.000
_cell.length_c   1.000
_cell.angle_alpha   90.00
_cell.angle_beta   90.00
_cell.angle_gamma   90.00
#
_symmetry.space_group_name_H-M   'P 1'
#
loop_
_entity.id
_entity.type
_entity.pdbx_description
1 polymer ?
#
loop_
_entity_poly.entity_id
_entity_poly.type
_entity_poly.pdbx_seq_one_letter_code
_entity_poly.pdbx_strand_id
1 'polypeptide(L)'
;MYSLTSEPFKLARDVEAIAVPTGETIELPAGVVGYITQALGGSFTIFVDGSMFMILGYNADALGKEPLPAPVLPDNASQQDVEKAVWDQLKTVYDPEIPVSIVELG
;
A
#
# COMPACT_ATOMS: atom_id res chain seq x y z
N MET A 1 -23.04 -1.61 -3.92
CA MET A 1 -23.24 -0.65 -2.81
C MET A 1 -21.87 -0.06 -2.52
N TYR A 2 -21.56 1.12 -3.08
CA TYR A 2 -20.25 1.76 -2.88
C TYR A 2 -20.24 2.39 -1.48
N SER A 3 -19.25 2.04 -0.67
CA SER A 3 -19.10 2.55 0.70
C SER A 3 -18.99 4.08 0.71
N LEU A 4 -19.61 4.72 1.70
CA LEU A 4 -19.64 6.17 1.94
C LEU A 4 -18.27 6.79 2.31
N THR A 5 -17.17 6.06 2.09
CA THR A 5 -15.81 6.38 2.56
C THR A 5 -14.80 6.54 1.42
N SER A 6 -15.27 6.73 0.18
CA SER A 6 -14.43 6.81 -1.01
C SER A 6 -13.76 8.18 -1.09
N GLU A 7 -12.44 8.26 -0.94
CA GLU A 7 -11.68 9.52 -0.99
C GLU A 7 -11.27 9.82 -2.44
N PRO A 8 -11.69 10.95 -3.05
CA PRO A 8 -11.28 11.29 -4.40
C PRO A 8 -9.80 11.67 -4.45
N PHE A 9 -9.10 11.27 -5.51
CA PHE A 9 -7.72 11.66 -5.74
C PHE A 9 -7.47 12.10 -7.19
N LYS A 10 -6.34 12.77 -7.39
CA LYS A 10 -5.71 12.99 -8.69
C LYS A 10 -4.24 12.64 -8.56
N LEU A 11 -3.72 11.79 -9.44
CA LEU A 11 -2.30 11.42 -9.39
C LEU A 11 -1.41 12.64 -9.58
N ALA A 12 -0.47 12.84 -8.65
CA ALA A 12 0.48 13.95 -8.70
C ALA A 12 1.63 13.70 -9.70
N ARG A 13 1.93 12.43 -9.97
CA ARG A 13 2.99 11.96 -10.89
C ARG A 13 2.62 10.60 -11.47
N ASP A 14 3.39 10.15 -12.45
CA ASP A 14 3.32 8.78 -12.95
C ASP A 14 3.66 7.81 -11.81
N VAL A 15 2.95 6.68 -11.75
CA VAL A 15 3.08 5.73 -10.65
C VAL A 15 2.85 4.29 -11.11
N GLU A 16 3.67 3.39 -10.58
CA GLU A 16 3.47 1.96 -10.72
C GLU A 16 2.28 1.50 -9.87
N ALA A 17 1.37 0.76 -10.50
CA ALA A 17 0.15 0.22 -9.91
C ALA A 17 -0.03 -1.25 -10.29
N ILE A 18 -0.62 -2.05 -9.40
CA ILE A 18 -0.88 -3.46 -9.63
C ILE A 18 -2.37 -3.66 -9.92
N ALA A 19 -2.73 -4.18 -11.08
CA ALA A 19 -4.11 -4.44 -11.46
C ALA A 19 -4.73 -5.54 -10.58
N VAL A 20 -5.94 -5.29 -10.07
CA VAL A 20 -6.71 -6.24 -9.26
C VAL A 20 -7.86 -6.81 -10.11
N PRO A 21 -8.03 -8.13 -10.24
CA PRO A 21 -7.36 -9.21 -9.49
C PRO A 21 -6.15 -9.84 -10.19
N THR A 22 -5.75 -9.36 -11.38
CA THR A 22 -4.78 -10.07 -12.25
C THR A 22 -3.35 -10.07 -11.72
N GLY A 23 -2.99 -9.11 -10.88
CA GLY A 23 -1.63 -8.94 -10.34
C GLY A 23 -0.64 -8.34 -11.34
N GLU A 24 -1.10 -7.84 -12.49
CA GLU A 24 -0.23 -7.24 -13.50
C GLU A 24 0.22 -5.83 -13.09
N THR A 25 1.52 -5.59 -13.17
CA THR A 25 2.10 -4.26 -12.92
C THR A 25 1.93 -3.38 -14.15
N ILE A 26 1.31 -2.21 -13.97
CA ILE A 26 1.12 -1.20 -14.99
C ILE A 26 1.57 0.17 -14.49
N GLU A 27 1.87 1.08 -15.41
CA GLU A 27 2.15 2.48 -15.10
C GLU A 27 0.90 3.33 -15.34
N LEU A 28 0.45 4.04 -14.31
CA LEU A 28 -0.64 5.00 -14.41
C LEU A 28 -0.08 6.42 -14.57
N PRO A 29 -0.53 7.18 -15.59
CA PRO A 29 0.00 8.52 -15.83
C PRO A 29 -0.51 9.54 -14.81
N ALA A 30 0.30 10.56 -14.58
CA ALA A 30 -0.05 11.72 -13.76
C ALA A 30 -1.36 12.35 -14.23
N GLY A 31 -2.15 12.82 -13.28
CA GLY A 31 -3.42 13.48 -13.55
C GLY A 31 -4.63 12.56 -13.71
N VAL A 32 -4.44 11.24 -13.73
CA VAL A 32 -5.54 10.27 -13.58
C VAL A 32 -6.31 10.57 -12.30
N VAL A 33 -7.64 10.53 -12.41
CA VAL A 33 -8.57 10.77 -11.30
C VAL A 33 -9.30 9.48 -10.95
N GLY A 34 -9.63 9.34 -9.67
CA GLY A 34 -10.35 8.17 -9.20
C GLY A 34 -10.71 8.31 -7.72
N TYR A 35 -11.01 7.17 -7.11
CA TYR A 35 -11.32 7.10 -5.69
C TYR A 35 -10.44 6.07 -4.99
N ILE A 36 -9.90 6.43 -3.83
CA ILE A 36 -9.29 5.47 -2.90
C ILE A 36 -10.43 4.74 -2.21
N THR A 37 -10.51 3.43 -2.41
CA THR A 37 -11.57 2.59 -1.84
C THR A 37 -11.14 2.00 -0.50
N GLN A 38 -9.83 1.73 -0.32
CA GLN A 38 -9.26 1.20 0.91
C GLN A 38 -7.82 1.68 1.08
N ALA A 39 -7.42 1.92 2.33
CA ALA A 39 -6.05 2.15 2.74
C ALA A 39 -5.74 1.16 3.88
N LEU A 40 -5.03 0.08 3.56
CA LEU A 40 -4.76 -1.01 4.51
C LEU A 40 -3.29 -1.41 4.46
N GLY A 41 -2.68 -1.54 5.64
CA GLY A 41 -1.47 -2.35 5.86
C GLY A 41 -0.27 -2.05 4.96
N GLY A 42 -0.11 -0.83 4.45
CA GLY A 42 1.01 -0.51 3.56
C GLY A 42 0.66 -0.30 2.09
N SER A 43 -0.61 -0.27 1.71
CA SER A 43 -1.04 -0.03 0.33
C SER A 43 -2.38 0.69 0.23
N PHE A 44 -2.66 1.20 -0.97
CA PHE A 44 -3.89 1.90 -1.32
C PHE A 44 -4.56 1.20 -2.48
N THR A 45 -5.81 0.79 -2.29
CA THR A 45 -6.63 0.31 -3.40
C THR A 45 -7.38 1.50 -4.00
N ILE A 46 -7.15 1.74 -5.30
CA ILE A 46 -7.78 2.81 -6.07
C ILE A 46 -8.74 2.24 -7.11
N PHE A 47 -9.79 2.99 -7.40
CA PHE A 47 -10.75 2.71 -8.46
C PHE A 47 -10.68 3.80 -9.52
N VAL A 48 -10.34 3.40 -10.75
CA VAL A 48 -10.18 4.27 -11.92
C VAL A 48 -10.91 3.64 -13.09
N ASP A 49 -11.84 4.36 -13.71
CA ASP A 49 -12.56 3.97 -14.93
C ASP A 49 -13.11 2.52 -14.93
N GLY A 50 -13.66 2.07 -13.80
CA GLY A 50 -14.24 0.73 -13.69
C GLY A 50 -13.27 -0.38 -13.28
N SER A 51 -11.99 -0.05 -13.14
CA SER A 51 -10.92 -0.99 -12.78
C SER A 51 -10.33 -0.66 -11.42
N MET A 52 -9.84 -1.69 -10.72
CA MET A 52 -9.17 -1.56 -9.43
C MET A 52 -7.67 -1.75 -9.58
N PHE A 53 -6.90 -0.89 -8.92
CA PHE A 53 -5.45 -1.00 -8.86
C PHE A 53 -4.97 -0.85 -7.42
N MET A 54 -3.86 -1.48 -7.10
CA MET A 54 -3.18 -1.35 -5.82
C MET A 54 -1.91 -0.50 -6.01
N ILE A 55 -1.81 0.59 -5.26
CA ILE A 55 -0.61 1.42 -5.14
C ILE A 55 0.11 1.02 -3.85
N LEU A 56 1.38 0.63 -3.97
CA LEU A 56 2.20 0.29 -2.80
C LEU A 56 2.53 1.53 -1.97
N GLY A 57 2.70 1.36 -0.66
CA GLY A 57 2.76 2.46 0.31
C GLY A 57 3.95 3.41 0.14
N TYR A 58 5.05 2.95 -0.47
CA TYR A 58 6.17 3.84 -0.81
C TYR A 58 5.84 4.80 -1.97
N ASN A 59 4.75 4.55 -2.71
CA ASN A 59 4.22 5.41 -3.76
C ASN A 59 3.02 6.27 -3.29
N ALA A 60 2.76 6.35 -1.97
CA ALA A 60 1.61 7.08 -1.45
C ALA A 60 1.63 8.58 -1.78
N ASP A 61 2.82 9.15 -2.02
CA ASP A 61 2.99 10.54 -2.45
C ASP A 61 2.28 10.83 -3.78
N ALA A 62 2.18 9.83 -4.67
CA ALA A 62 1.44 9.97 -5.93
C ALA A 62 -0.06 10.21 -5.68
N LEU A 63 -0.59 9.80 -4.52
CA LEU A 63 -1.96 10.01 -4.07
C LEU A 63 -2.11 11.24 -3.14
N GLY A 64 -1.03 12.00 -2.91
CA GLY A 64 -1.02 13.11 -1.95
C GLY A 64 -1.02 12.66 -0.48
N LYS A 65 -0.59 11.42 -0.21
CA LYS A 65 -0.45 10.86 1.14
C LYS A 65 1.03 10.80 1.53
N GLU A 66 1.30 10.67 2.83
CA GLU A 66 2.67 10.43 3.30
C GLU A 66 3.11 9.01 2.92
N PRO A 67 4.24 8.84 2.20
CA PRO A 67 4.78 7.52 1.91
C PRO A 67 5.08 6.76 3.19
N LEU A 68 4.73 5.48 3.19
CA LEU A 68 5.21 4.58 4.22
C LEU A 68 6.66 4.23 3.90
N PRO A 69 7.60 4.51 4.83
CA PRO A 69 9.00 4.24 4.58
C PRO A 69 9.20 2.73 4.39
N ALA A 70 9.99 2.37 3.38
CA ALA A 70 10.45 1.01 3.25
C ALA A 70 11.30 0.61 4.47
N PRO A 71 11.31 -0.66 4.89
CA PRO A 71 12.24 -1.14 5.89
C PRO A 71 13.67 -0.82 5.47
N VAL A 72 14.39 -0.06 6.30
CA VAL A 72 15.79 0.30 6.05
C VAL A 72 16.68 -0.65 6.83
N LEU A 73 17.64 -1.25 6.13
CA LEU A 73 18.70 -2.04 6.73
C LEU A 73 20.00 -1.23 6.74
N PRO A 74 20.85 -1.35 7.78
CA PRO A 74 22.18 -0.75 7.74
C PRO A 74 23.05 -1.41 6.66
N ASP A 75 24.03 -0.67 6.12
CA ASP A 75 24.90 -1.15 5.01
C ASP A 75 25.65 -2.46 5.34
N ASN A 76 25.92 -2.70 6.63
CA ASN A 76 26.53 -3.93 7.14
C ASN A 76 25.52 -4.75 7.99
N ALA A 77 24.28 -4.84 7.54
CA ALA A 77 23.23 -5.59 8.26
C ALA A 77 23.64 -7.05 8.49
N SER A 78 23.59 -7.44 9.76
CA SER A 78 23.70 -8.85 10.14
C SER A 78 22.38 -9.58 9.88
N GLN A 79 22.40 -10.91 9.94
CA GLN A 79 21.18 -11.71 9.85
C GLN A 79 20.15 -11.32 10.92
N GLN A 80 20.61 -10.94 12.12
CA GLN A 80 19.73 -10.49 13.21
C GLN A 80 19.06 -9.15 12.91
N ASP A 81 19.76 -8.24 12.21
CA ASP A 81 19.18 -6.95 11.80
C ASP A 81 18.09 -7.14 10.75
N VAL A 82 18.31 -8.06 9.81
CA VAL A 82 17.31 -8.46 8.81
C VAL A 82 16.10 -9.08 9.49
N GLU A 83 16.32 -10.05 10.38
CA GLU A 83 15.24 -10.71 11.12
C GLU A 83 14.41 -9.70 11.92
N LYS A 84 15.07 -8.77 12.61
CA LYS A 84 14.38 -7.71 13.34
C LYS A 84 13.52 -6.82 12.42
N ALA A 85 14.07 -6.40 11.28
CA ALA A 85 13.33 -5.57 10.31
C ALA A 85 12.11 -6.31 9.75
N VAL A 86 12.24 -7.62 9.48
CA VAL A 86 11.12 -8.46 9.04
C VAL A 86 10.05 -8.55 10.12
N TRP A 87 10.42 -8.82 11.37
CA TRP A 87 9.46 -8.88 12.48
C TRP A 87 8.76 -7.54 12.72
N ASP A 88 9.48 -6.43 12.63
CA ASP A 88 8.90 -5.10 12.80
C ASP A 88 7.92 -4.77 11.66
N GLN A 89 8.19 -5.19 10.42
CA GLN A 89 7.25 -5.08 9.31
C GLN A 89 6.02 -5.99 9.49
N LEU A 90 6.20 -7.23 9.95
CA LEU A 90 5.07 -8.14 10.18
C LEU A 90 4.11 -7.64 11.25
N LYS A 91 4.60 -6.91 12.28
CA LYS A 91 3.73 -6.28 13.29
C LYS A 91 2.75 -5.26 12.71
N THR A 92 3.04 -4.69 11.54
CA THR A 92 2.13 -3.74 10.88
C THR A 92 1.09 -4.42 10.00
N VAL A 93 1.13 -5.76 9.90
CA VAL A 93 0.15 -6.56 9.15
C VAL A 93 -0.93 -7.03 10.12
N TYR A 94 -2.15 -6.60 9.86
CA TYR A 94 -3.32 -6.90 10.67
C TYR A 94 -4.31 -7.73 9.89
N ASP A 95 -4.96 -8.66 10.58
CA ASP A 95 -6.15 -9.30 10.06
C ASP A 95 -7.30 -8.27 10.09
N PRO A 96 -8.01 -8.02 8.98
CA PRO A 96 -9.09 -7.03 8.95
C PRO A 96 -10.31 -7.43 9.80
N GLU A 97 -10.46 -8.71 10.15
CA GLU A 97 -11.53 -9.24 10.99
C GLU A 97 -11.11 -9.39 12.46
N ILE A 98 -9.81 -9.43 12.76
CA ILE A 98 -9.28 -9.61 14.11
C ILE A 98 -8.36 -8.44 14.50
N PRO A 99 -8.66 -7.68 15.57
CA PRO A 99 -7.94 -6.44 15.92
C PRO A 99 -6.60 -6.69 16.62
N VAL A 100 -5.80 -7.64 16.14
CA VAL A 100 -4.44 -7.95 16.61
C VAL A 100 -3.52 -8.16 15.40
N SER A 101 -2.22 -7.93 15.59
CA SER A 101 -1.25 -8.13 14.50
C SER A 101 -1.00 -9.62 14.24
N ILE A 102 -0.55 -9.98 13.04
CA ILE A 102 -0.19 -11.37 12.72
C ILE A 102 0.90 -11.93 13.64
N VAL A 103 1.78 -11.06 14.16
CA VAL A 103 2.83 -11.43 15.11
C VAL A 103 2.26 -11.78 16.49
N GLU A 104 1.16 -11.16 16.88
CA GLU A 104 0.48 -11.46 18.15
C GLU A 104 -0.38 -12.72 18.08
N LEU A 105 -0.72 -13.20 16.88
CA LEU A 105 -1.50 -14.41 16.67
C LEU A 105 -0.69 -15.71 16.83
N GLY A 106 0.65 -15.64 16.75
CA GLY A 106 1.56 -16.78 16.91
C GLY A 106 1.92 -17.45 15.60
#